data_AF-A0A497A3V9-F1
#
_entry.id   AF-A0A497A3V9-F1
#
_cell.length_a   1.000
_cell.length_b   1.000
_cell.length_c   1.000
_cell.angle_alpha   90.00
_cell.angle_beta   90.00
_cell.angle_gamma   90.00
#
_symmetry.space_group_name_H-M   'P 1'
#
loop_
_entity.id
_entity.type
_entity.pdbx_description
1 polymer ?
#
loop_
_entity_poly.entity_id
_entity_poly.type
_entity_poly.pdbx_seq_one_letter_code
_entity_poly.pdbx_strand_id
1 'polypeptide(L)'
;MTVIRDYIENSDEAISLAIREAQVEGMKPQVTELFSVIIDTVSQREVEKLVAAAAKSQYGKDAKWDIGHWWQVVVPLPRYESRSLPALIIETRAYLVAPAEVSPGCSRRWWPITLVEPVGKPQLVVLPLCFLLALLDGNEDRYRIVGKDGQWTLREIAGLKQPLRLHDDLVDGLRHVFRMKPVADWLDDFGPRGHRLVPLVVGSLLGLMYQGESASVPLERQAYSQEMLIEIITSMGYGIARARRVLERAEPELGPQMTLEEATRVVLKYISEEG
;
A
#
# COMPACT_ATOMS: atom_id res chain seq x y z
N MET A 1 12.13 -21.90 6.26
CA MET A 1 13.59 -21.93 6.24
C MET A 1 14.04 -22.81 5.10
N THR A 2 14.70 -22.22 4.11
CA THR A 2 15.15 -22.91 2.88
C THR A 2 16.67 -22.87 2.84
N VAL A 3 17.31 -24.02 2.61
CA VAL A 3 18.77 -24.13 2.51
C VAL A 3 19.11 -24.69 1.13
N ILE A 4 19.93 -23.95 0.39
CA ILE A 4 20.32 -24.26 -0.99
C ILE A 4 21.80 -24.58 -0.99
N ARG A 5 22.22 -25.54 -1.83
CA ARG A 5 23.62 -25.96 -1.96
C ARG A 5 24.37 -25.16 -3.04
N ASP A 6 24.15 -23.86 -3.05
CA ASP A 6 24.82 -22.91 -3.93
C ASP A 6 25.34 -21.75 -3.10
N TYR A 7 26.43 -21.14 -3.56
CA TYR A 7 27.00 -19.94 -2.96
C TYR A 7 26.50 -18.72 -3.73
N ILE A 8 26.02 -17.70 -3.01
CA ILE A 8 25.58 -16.44 -3.59
C ILE A 8 26.71 -15.43 -3.44
N GLU A 9 27.13 -14.82 -4.56
CA GLU A 9 28.31 -13.94 -4.58
C GLU A 9 27.96 -12.44 -4.57
N ASN A 10 26.75 -12.08 -5.02
CA ASN A 10 26.36 -10.69 -5.21
C ASN A 10 24.91 -10.39 -4.80
N SER A 11 24.59 -9.09 -4.72
CA SER A 11 23.27 -8.59 -4.32
C SER A 11 22.16 -9.00 -5.27
N ASP A 12 22.43 -9.07 -6.58
CA ASP A 12 21.41 -9.34 -7.60
C ASP A 12 20.92 -10.79 -7.53
N GLU A 13 21.85 -11.72 -7.29
CA GLU A 13 21.56 -13.11 -6.99
C GLU A 13 20.77 -13.27 -5.69
N ALA A 14 21.14 -12.52 -4.64
CA ALA A 14 20.41 -12.51 -3.38
C ALA A 14 18.97 -12.00 -3.56
N ILE A 15 18.79 -10.93 -4.34
CA ILE A 15 17.46 -10.39 -4.68
C ILE A 15 16.63 -11.42 -5.45
N SER A 16 17.22 -12.00 -6.50
CA SER A 16 16.56 -13.02 -7.33
C SER A 16 16.15 -14.24 -6.51
N LEU A 17 16.96 -14.61 -5.51
CA LEU A 17 16.71 -15.74 -4.65
C LEU A 17 15.59 -15.45 -3.64
N ALA A 18 15.58 -14.27 -3.01
CA ALA A 18 14.52 -13.85 -2.11
C ALA A 18 13.16 -13.71 -2.82
N ILE A 19 13.14 -13.15 -4.04
CA ILE A 19 11.94 -13.03 -4.88
C ILE A 19 11.37 -14.41 -5.21
N ARG A 20 12.24 -15.37 -5.54
CA ARG A 20 11.86 -16.77 -5.82
C ARG A 20 11.29 -17.45 -4.58
N GLU A 21 11.93 -17.29 -3.43
CA GLU A 21 11.43 -17.83 -2.15
C GLU A 21 10.08 -17.23 -1.76
N ALA A 22 9.88 -15.94 -2.05
CA ALA A 22 8.60 -15.25 -1.87
C ALA A 22 7.53 -15.67 -2.90
N GLN A 23 7.86 -16.54 -3.85
CA GLN A 23 6.99 -17.01 -4.93
C GLN A 23 6.42 -15.85 -5.77
N VAL A 24 7.27 -14.85 -6.04
CA VAL A 24 6.92 -13.72 -6.89
C VAL A 24 7.63 -13.83 -8.23
N GLU A 25 6.91 -13.59 -9.30
CA GLU A 25 7.44 -13.64 -10.66
C GLU A 25 7.57 -12.24 -11.24
N GLY A 26 8.63 -11.99 -12.00
CA GLY A 26 8.79 -10.78 -12.82
C GLY A 26 8.94 -9.46 -12.06
N MET A 27 9.12 -9.47 -10.73
CA MET A 27 9.42 -8.26 -9.97
C MET A 27 10.83 -7.76 -10.31
N LYS A 28 10.97 -6.46 -10.58
CA LYS A 28 12.26 -5.84 -10.84
C LYS A 28 13.00 -5.46 -9.54
N PRO A 29 14.34 -5.56 -9.50
CA PRO A 29 15.14 -5.25 -8.30
C PRO A 29 14.94 -3.84 -7.74
N GLN A 30 14.68 -2.84 -8.59
CA GLN A 30 14.52 -1.45 -8.15
C GLN A 30 13.32 -1.26 -7.20
N VAL A 31 12.31 -2.13 -7.31
CA VAL A 31 11.16 -2.12 -6.39
C VAL A 31 11.60 -2.53 -4.99
N THR A 32 12.43 -3.55 -4.88
CA THR A 32 13.00 -3.99 -3.60
C THR A 32 13.82 -2.88 -2.95
N GLU A 33 14.67 -2.19 -3.71
CA GLU A 33 15.52 -1.12 -3.18
C GLU A 33 14.70 0.02 -2.57
N LEU A 34 13.63 0.45 -3.24
CA LEU A 34 12.75 1.53 -2.78
C LEU A 34 12.13 1.23 -1.40
N PHE A 35 11.78 -0.02 -1.14
CA PHE A 35 11.14 -0.43 0.12
C PHE A 35 12.14 -0.89 1.19
N SER A 36 13.45 -0.86 0.92
CA SER A 36 14.46 -1.27 1.91
C SER A 36 14.48 -0.36 3.14
N VAL A 37 14.15 0.93 2.97
CA VAL A 37 14.21 1.98 4.00
C VAL A 37 13.18 1.82 5.13
N ILE A 38 12.11 1.05 4.92
CA ILE A 38 11.03 0.90 5.92
C ILE A 38 11.22 -0.31 6.85
N ILE A 39 12.26 -1.11 6.64
CA ILE A 39 12.52 -2.32 7.41
C ILE A 39 13.72 -2.10 8.32
N ASP A 40 13.59 -2.55 9.58
CA ASP A 40 14.69 -2.56 10.54
C ASP A 40 15.79 -3.55 10.11
N THR A 41 17.05 -3.13 10.25
CA THR A 41 18.20 -3.99 9.95
C THR A 41 18.28 -5.15 10.94
N VAL A 42 18.44 -6.38 10.43
CA VAL A 42 18.62 -7.56 11.27
C VAL A 42 20.01 -7.53 11.90
N SER A 43 20.07 -7.82 13.20
CA SER A 43 21.34 -7.85 13.93
C SER A 43 22.19 -9.07 13.56
N GLN A 44 23.52 -8.91 13.54
CA GLN A 44 24.46 -10.01 13.27
C GLN A 44 24.22 -11.23 14.17
N ARG A 45 23.92 -11.02 15.45
CA ARG A 45 23.64 -12.11 16.41
C ARG A 45 22.43 -12.95 16.02
N GLU A 46 21.40 -12.31 15.44
CA GLU A 46 20.21 -12.99 14.98
C GLU A 46 20.49 -13.80 13.70
N VAL A 47 21.26 -13.22 12.77
CA VAL A 47 21.75 -13.93 11.57
C VAL A 47 22.56 -15.18 11.96
N GLU A 48 23.56 -15.03 12.82
CA GLU A 48 24.39 -16.13 13.31
C GLU A 48 23.55 -17.23 13.97
N LYS A 49 22.53 -16.85 14.75
CA LYS A 49 21.61 -17.80 15.37
C LYS A 49 20.80 -18.60 14.34
N LEU A 50 20.30 -17.94 13.29
CA LEU A 50 19.53 -18.58 12.22
C LEU A 50 20.41 -19.54 11.41
N VAL A 51 21.63 -19.11 11.03
CA VAL A 51 22.59 -19.97 10.32
C VAL A 51 23.00 -21.16 11.19
N ALA A 52 23.29 -20.95 12.47
CA ALA A 52 23.60 -22.03 13.39
C ALA A 52 22.46 -23.05 13.49
N ALA A 53 21.22 -22.59 13.57
CA ALA A 53 20.03 -23.44 13.63
C ALA A 53 19.87 -24.24 12.33
N ALA A 54 20.01 -23.61 11.17
CA ALA A 54 19.94 -24.25 9.87
C ALA A 54 21.02 -25.33 9.70
N ALA A 55 22.28 -24.97 9.97
CA ALA A 55 23.42 -25.87 9.87
C ALA A 55 23.25 -27.09 10.78
N LYS A 56 22.88 -26.88 12.05
CA LYS A 56 22.69 -27.97 13.01
C LYS A 56 21.49 -28.86 12.68
N SER A 57 20.41 -28.27 12.16
CA SER A 57 19.22 -29.03 11.79
C SER A 57 19.46 -29.94 10.58
N GLN A 58 20.29 -29.51 9.62
CA GLN A 58 20.48 -30.25 8.38
C GLN A 58 21.71 -31.15 8.38
N TYR A 59 22.77 -30.77 9.11
CA TYR A 59 24.07 -31.45 9.10
C TYR A 59 24.47 -32.05 10.45
N GLY A 60 23.60 -31.95 11.47
CA GLY A 60 23.78 -32.53 12.79
C GLY A 60 24.33 -31.56 13.83
N LYS A 61 24.18 -31.90 15.12
CA LYS A 61 24.50 -31.00 16.25
C LYS A 61 25.96 -30.55 16.30
N ASP A 62 26.88 -31.38 15.81
CA ASP A 62 28.31 -31.14 15.80
C ASP A 62 28.80 -30.47 14.50
N ALA A 63 27.88 -30.06 13.63
CA ALA A 63 28.21 -29.33 12.42
C ALA A 63 28.89 -28.00 12.77
N LYS A 64 30.04 -27.76 12.16
CA LYS A 64 30.71 -26.45 12.17
C LYS A 64 30.18 -25.63 11.01
N TRP A 65 30.08 -24.33 11.22
CA TRP A 65 29.60 -23.39 10.22
C TRP A 65 30.38 -22.09 10.33
N ASP A 66 30.47 -21.36 9.22
CA ASP A 66 31.08 -20.04 9.15
C ASP A 66 30.26 -19.15 8.21
N ILE A 67 30.11 -17.87 8.55
CA ILE A 67 29.38 -16.87 7.77
C ILE A 67 30.22 -15.61 7.64
N GLY A 68 30.51 -15.23 6.39
CA GLY A 68 31.29 -14.01 6.10
C GLY A 68 30.41 -12.78 5.84
N HIS A 69 29.24 -12.95 5.24
CA HIS A 69 28.37 -11.87 4.80
C HIS A 69 26.90 -12.31 4.73
N TRP A 70 25.97 -11.35 4.71
CA TRP A 70 24.55 -11.58 4.48
C TRP A 70 23.89 -10.39 3.78
N TRP A 71 22.81 -10.66 3.07
CA TRP A 71 21.92 -9.64 2.52
C TRP A 71 20.56 -9.71 3.18
N GLN A 72 20.00 -8.54 3.47
CA GLN A 72 18.60 -8.40 3.85
C GLN A 72 17.86 -7.82 2.65
N VAL A 73 17.02 -8.65 2.03
CA VAL A 73 16.27 -8.32 0.83
C VAL A 73 14.80 -8.15 1.18
N VAL A 74 14.18 -7.07 0.72
CA VAL A 74 12.75 -6.86 0.94
C VAL A 74 11.94 -7.24 -0.29
N VAL A 75 10.79 -7.85 -0.09
CA VAL A 75 9.87 -8.24 -1.16
C VAL A 75 8.52 -7.55 -0.91
N PRO A 76 8.25 -6.43 -1.62
CA PRO A 76 6.99 -5.70 -1.49
C PRO A 76 5.89 -6.30 -2.36
N LEU A 77 4.73 -6.54 -1.76
CA LEU A 77 3.59 -7.19 -2.38
C LEU A 77 2.39 -6.24 -2.42
N PRO A 78 2.08 -5.66 -3.59
CA PRO A 78 0.98 -4.71 -3.70
C PRO A 78 -0.36 -5.44 -3.76
N ARG A 79 -1.38 -4.80 -3.21
CA ARG A 79 -2.80 -5.15 -3.36
C ARG A 79 -3.65 -3.89 -3.36
N TYR A 80 -4.78 -3.94 -4.04
CA TYR A 80 -5.76 -2.87 -4.05
C TYR A 80 -6.84 -3.10 -3.00
N GLU A 81 -7.24 -2.04 -2.30
CA GLU A 81 -8.34 -2.04 -1.33
C GLU A 81 -9.38 -0.98 -1.71
N SER A 82 -10.65 -1.37 -1.74
CA SER A 82 -11.75 -0.52 -2.22
C SER A 82 -12.85 -0.25 -1.18
N ARG A 83 -12.85 -0.94 -0.03
CA ARG A 83 -14.00 -0.95 0.90
C ARG A 83 -14.16 0.32 1.75
N SER A 84 -13.34 1.34 1.54
CA SER A 84 -13.44 2.63 2.25
C SER A 84 -12.84 3.75 1.39
N LEU A 85 -11.64 4.19 1.72
CA LEU A 85 -10.82 5.08 0.91
C LEU A 85 -9.97 4.19 -0.01
N PRO A 86 -10.16 4.26 -1.34
CA PRO A 86 -9.34 3.51 -2.29
C PRO A 86 -7.86 3.66 -1.98
N ALA A 87 -7.17 2.54 -1.82
CA ALA A 87 -5.76 2.54 -1.43
C ALA A 87 -4.98 1.39 -2.07
N LEU A 88 -3.72 1.69 -2.39
CA LEU A 88 -2.71 0.69 -2.70
C LEU A 88 -2.03 0.30 -1.39
N ILE A 89 -2.22 -0.96 -0.97
CA ILE A 89 -1.57 -1.51 0.22
C ILE A 89 -0.41 -2.36 -0.23
N ILE A 90 0.78 -2.09 0.31
CA ILE A 90 2.01 -2.81 -0.04
C ILE A 90 2.51 -3.50 1.22
N GLU A 91 2.37 -4.82 1.26
CA GLU A 91 2.94 -5.65 2.32
C GLU A 91 4.39 -5.98 1.97
N THR A 92 5.32 -5.51 2.79
CA THR A 92 6.74 -5.71 2.60
C THR A 92 7.26 -6.74 3.59
N ARG A 93 7.79 -7.85 3.07
CA ARG A 93 8.44 -8.89 3.87
C ARG A 93 9.95 -8.84 3.66
N ALA A 94 10.71 -8.92 4.74
CA ALA A 94 12.16 -9.03 4.66
C ALA A 94 12.57 -10.50 4.62
N TYR A 95 13.56 -10.81 3.81
CA TYR A 95 14.21 -12.10 3.66
C TYR A 95 15.69 -11.93 3.94
N LEU A 96 16.21 -12.76 4.83
CA LEU A 96 17.63 -12.91 5.04
C LEU A 96 18.17 -13.90 4.01
N VAL A 97 19.20 -13.50 3.28
CA VAL A 97 20.00 -14.36 2.39
C VAL A 97 21.41 -14.41 2.94
N ALA A 98 21.79 -15.55 3.51
CA ALA A 98 23.07 -15.73 4.19
C ALA A 98 23.85 -16.89 3.57
N PRO A 99 24.84 -16.61 2.69
CA PRO A 99 25.80 -17.61 2.25
C PRO A 99 26.71 -18.00 3.42
N ALA A 100 26.85 -19.29 3.65
CA ALA A 100 27.64 -19.86 4.73
C ALA A 100 28.40 -21.10 4.26
N GLU A 101 29.49 -21.42 4.93
CA GLU A 101 30.16 -22.71 4.74
C GLU A 101 29.82 -23.63 5.90
N VAL A 102 29.58 -24.91 5.62
CA VAL A 102 29.27 -25.92 6.64
C VAL A 102 30.16 -27.14 6.50
N SER A 103 30.70 -27.60 7.62
CA SER A 103 31.40 -28.88 7.73
C SER A 103 30.68 -29.79 8.73
N PRO A 104 30.13 -30.94 8.29
CA PRO A 104 29.63 -31.96 9.20
C PRO A 104 30.72 -32.38 10.20
N GLY A 105 30.36 -32.67 11.45
CA GLY A 105 31.33 -32.92 12.53
C GLY A 105 32.36 -34.04 12.24
N CYS A 106 32.01 -35.01 11.39
CA CYS A 106 32.87 -36.12 10.99
C CYS A 106 33.68 -35.85 9.70
N SER A 107 33.51 -34.69 9.08
CA SER A 107 34.14 -34.31 7.81
C SER A 107 35.15 -33.18 8.01
N ARG A 108 36.23 -33.19 7.21
CA ARG A 108 37.14 -32.03 7.06
C ARG A 108 36.78 -31.14 5.87
N ARG A 109 35.83 -31.57 5.04
CA ARG A 109 35.35 -30.81 3.88
C ARG A 109 34.26 -29.85 4.30
N TRP A 110 34.45 -28.60 3.90
CA TRP A 110 33.47 -27.52 3.95
C TRP A 110 32.65 -27.51 2.66
N TRP A 111 31.36 -27.24 2.79
CA TRP A 111 30.41 -27.15 1.69
C TRP A 111 29.72 -25.79 1.75
N PRO A 112 29.61 -25.08 0.62
CA PRO A 112 28.81 -23.86 0.58
C PRO A 112 27.34 -24.20 0.71
N ILE A 113 26.64 -23.41 1.50
CA ILE A 113 25.19 -23.38 1.59
C ILE A 113 24.74 -21.93 1.54
N THR A 114 23.52 -21.69 1.09
CA THR A 114 22.84 -20.40 1.27
C THR A 114 21.55 -20.62 2.04
N LEU A 115 21.43 -19.91 3.15
CA LEU A 115 20.21 -19.83 3.94
C LEU A 115 19.32 -18.72 3.39
N VAL A 116 18.05 -19.03 3.15
CA VAL A 116 17.01 -18.04 2.83
C VAL A 116 15.86 -18.20 3.81
N GLU A 117 15.52 -17.14 4.52
CA GLU A 117 14.44 -17.16 5.49
C GLU A 117 13.76 -15.79 5.65
N PRO A 118 12.41 -15.73 5.71
CA PRO A 118 11.74 -14.49 6.09
C PRO A 118 12.10 -14.10 7.53
N VAL A 119 12.39 -12.82 7.73
CA VAL A 119 12.84 -12.26 9.02
C VAL A 119 11.98 -11.06 9.42
N GLY A 120 11.81 -10.90 10.73
CA GLY A 120 11.02 -9.80 11.28
C GLY A 120 9.51 -9.91 10.98
N LYS A 121 8.80 -8.82 11.30
CA LYS A 121 7.36 -8.71 10.99
C LYS A 121 7.18 -8.03 9.63
N PRO A 122 6.21 -8.45 8.81
CA PRO A 122 5.84 -7.73 7.60
C PRO A 122 5.47 -6.28 7.93
N GLN A 123 5.96 -5.34 7.14
CA GLN A 123 5.57 -3.93 7.23
C GLN A 123 4.47 -3.63 6.20
N LEU A 124 3.47 -2.86 6.61
CA LEU A 124 2.38 -2.45 5.73
C LEU A 124 2.51 -0.97 5.40
N VAL A 125 2.67 -0.68 4.12
CA VAL A 125 2.54 0.68 3.60
C VAL A 125 1.15 0.82 3.00
N VAL A 126 0.39 1.80 3.47
CA VAL A 126 -0.93 2.13 2.91
C VAL A 126 -0.77 3.42 2.13
N LEU A 127 -1.03 3.40 0.83
CA LEU A 127 -1.03 4.59 -0.03
C LEU A 127 -2.46 4.85 -0.51
N PRO A 128 -3.23 5.70 0.19
CA PRO A 128 -4.51 6.17 -0.31
C PRO A 128 -4.35 6.80 -1.68
N LEU A 129 -5.26 6.52 -2.62
CA LEU A 129 -5.13 7.02 -3.98
C LEU A 129 -5.24 8.55 -4.06
N CYS A 130 -5.98 9.19 -3.14
CA CYS A 130 -6.01 10.64 -3.04
C CYS A 130 -4.66 11.24 -2.60
N PHE A 131 -3.90 10.52 -1.76
CA PHE A 131 -2.55 10.91 -1.37
C PHE A 131 -1.56 10.64 -2.50
N LEU A 132 -1.67 9.48 -3.15
CA LEU A 132 -0.86 9.15 -4.32
C LEU A 132 -1.05 10.20 -5.42
N LEU A 133 -2.29 10.62 -5.71
CA LEU A 133 -2.56 11.70 -6.65
C LEU A 133 -1.89 13.02 -6.21
N ALA A 134 -2.03 13.40 -4.95
CA ALA A 134 -1.36 14.60 -4.44
C ALA A 134 0.16 14.52 -4.58
N LEU A 135 0.76 13.34 -4.41
CA LEU A 135 2.18 13.12 -4.59
C LEU A 135 2.61 13.27 -6.06
N LEU A 136 1.78 12.82 -6.99
CA LEU A 136 1.99 13.03 -8.43
C LEU A 136 1.89 14.51 -8.81
N ASP A 137 0.94 15.23 -8.20
CA ASP A 137 0.71 16.65 -8.43
C ASP A 137 1.70 17.57 -7.68
N GLY A 138 2.50 17.01 -6.75
CA GLY A 138 3.37 17.78 -5.85
C GLY A 138 2.61 18.66 -4.84
N ASN A 139 1.41 18.24 -4.44
CA ASN A 139 0.49 18.96 -3.55
C ASN A 139 0.17 18.16 -2.27
N GLU A 140 1.10 17.33 -1.81
CA GLU A 140 0.99 16.58 -0.55
C GLU A 140 0.96 17.47 0.69
N ASP A 141 1.44 18.72 0.58
CA ASP A 141 1.43 19.72 1.66
C ASP A 141 0.00 20.14 2.06
N ARG A 142 -1.00 19.85 1.22
CA ARG A 142 -2.42 20.03 1.57
C ARG A 142 -2.86 19.18 2.77
N TYR A 143 -2.12 18.11 3.08
CA TYR A 143 -2.42 17.23 4.21
C TYR A 143 -1.69 17.70 5.45
N ARG A 144 -2.45 17.99 6.51
CA ARG A 144 -1.92 18.45 7.78
C ARG A 144 -0.98 17.40 8.40
N ILE A 145 0.25 17.81 8.71
CA ILE A 145 1.18 16.99 9.51
C ILE A 145 0.71 17.05 10.97
N VAL A 146 0.42 15.89 11.56
CA VAL A 146 -0.05 15.75 12.94
C VAL A 146 1.02 15.16 13.87
N GLY A 147 2.12 14.65 13.32
CA GLY A 147 3.24 14.14 14.09
C GLY A 147 4.45 13.83 13.23
N LYS A 148 5.62 13.79 13.87
CA LYS A 148 6.89 13.35 13.29
C LYS A 148 7.64 12.53 14.33
N ASP A 149 8.25 11.44 13.90
CA ASP A 149 9.05 10.53 14.73
C ASP A 149 10.27 10.07 13.93
N GLY A 150 11.41 10.73 14.14
CA GLY A 150 12.61 10.54 13.32
C GLY A 150 12.31 10.79 11.85
N GLN A 151 12.49 9.76 11.02
CA GLN A 151 12.21 9.77 9.57
C GLN A 151 10.76 9.42 9.21
N TRP A 152 9.87 9.28 10.19
CA TRP A 152 8.46 8.98 9.96
C TRP A 152 7.61 10.22 10.13
N THR A 153 6.80 10.54 9.11
CA THR A 153 5.83 11.63 9.16
C THR A 153 4.40 11.08 9.20
N LEU A 154 3.59 11.63 10.11
CA LEU A 154 2.16 11.33 10.24
C LEU A 154 1.33 12.47 9.64
N ARG A 155 0.47 12.15 8.66
CA ARG A 155 -0.41 13.11 7.98
C ARG A 155 -1.88 12.75 8.19
N GLU A 156 -2.70 13.74 8.43
CA GLU A 156 -4.15 13.54 8.52
C GLU A 156 -4.77 13.50 7.12
N ILE A 157 -5.52 12.43 6.86
CA ILE A 157 -6.23 12.22 5.60
C ILE A 157 -7.67 11.87 5.92
N ALA A 158 -8.60 12.66 5.40
CA ALA A 158 -10.02 12.39 5.53
C ALA A 158 -10.37 10.99 4.99
N GLY A 159 -11.16 10.24 5.76
CA GLY A 159 -11.54 8.86 5.44
C GLY A 159 -10.61 7.78 6.01
N LEU A 160 -9.43 8.12 6.51
CA LEU A 160 -8.62 7.18 7.30
C LEU A 160 -8.98 7.23 8.78
N LYS A 161 -9.01 6.06 9.43
CA LYS A 161 -9.23 5.96 10.89
C LYS A 161 -8.03 6.41 11.72
N GLN A 162 -6.83 6.34 11.14
CA GLN A 162 -5.57 6.72 11.78
C GLN A 162 -4.79 7.60 10.81
N PRO A 163 -3.95 8.53 11.30
CA PRO A 163 -3.08 9.31 10.45
C PRO A 163 -2.22 8.42 9.55
N LEU A 164 -2.07 8.82 8.29
CA LEU A 164 -1.17 8.16 7.36
C LEU A 164 0.26 8.32 7.85
N ARG A 165 0.90 7.21 8.23
CA ARG A 165 2.30 7.16 8.63
C ARG A 165 3.15 6.67 7.47
N LEU A 166 4.09 7.49 7.00
CA LEU A 166 5.03 7.14 5.93
C LEU A 166 6.46 7.55 6.31
N HIS A 167 7.43 6.78 5.82
CA HIS A 167 8.84 7.11 5.93
C HIS A 167 9.20 8.18 4.90
N ASP A 168 9.94 9.21 5.30
CA ASP A 168 10.23 10.38 4.46
C ASP A 168 11.06 9.97 3.23
N ASP A 169 12.10 9.13 3.40
CA ASP A 169 12.89 8.61 2.27
C ASP A 169 12.05 7.75 1.28
N LEU A 170 11.02 7.05 1.76
CA LEU A 170 10.11 6.31 0.87
C LEU A 170 9.28 7.28 0.04
N VAL A 171 8.78 8.37 0.65
CA VAL A 171 8.02 9.40 -0.06
C VAL A 171 8.91 10.08 -1.10
N ASP A 172 10.15 10.43 -0.76
CA ASP A 172 11.12 11.02 -1.69
C ASP A 172 11.48 10.07 -2.83
N GLY A 173 11.70 8.79 -2.54
CA GLY A 173 11.91 7.75 -3.53
C GLY A 173 10.73 7.61 -4.50
N LEU A 174 9.50 7.63 -3.99
CA LEU A 174 8.29 7.61 -4.82
C LEU A 174 8.17 8.87 -5.69
N ARG A 175 8.45 10.07 -5.16
CA ARG A 175 8.50 11.30 -5.96
C ARG A 175 9.51 11.19 -7.10
N HIS A 176 10.70 10.66 -6.82
CA HIS A 176 11.72 10.48 -7.85
C HIS A 176 11.26 9.49 -8.92
N VAL A 177 10.70 8.35 -8.52
CA VAL A 177 10.14 7.34 -9.43
C VAL A 177 9.07 7.95 -10.35
N PHE A 178 8.12 8.70 -9.80
CA PHE A 178 7.01 9.25 -10.58
C PHE A 178 7.38 10.42 -11.50
N ARG A 179 8.53 11.06 -11.28
CA ARG A 179 9.12 11.99 -12.26
C ARG A 179 9.68 11.29 -13.50
N MET A 180 10.08 10.02 -13.34
CA MET A 180 10.76 9.27 -14.39
C MET A 180 9.82 8.37 -15.19
N LYS A 181 8.75 7.88 -14.57
CA LYS A 181 7.78 6.98 -15.22
C LYS A 181 6.37 7.11 -14.61
N PRO A 182 5.32 6.82 -15.41
CA PRO A 182 3.95 6.84 -14.91
C PRO A 182 3.68 5.74 -13.88
N VAL A 183 2.60 5.90 -13.11
CA VAL A 183 2.14 4.92 -12.10
C VAL A 183 1.91 3.53 -12.71
N ALA A 184 1.43 3.46 -13.96
CA ALA A 184 1.22 2.19 -14.67
C ALA A 184 2.54 1.40 -14.80
N ASP A 185 3.58 2.03 -15.36
CA ASP A 185 4.89 1.42 -15.56
C ASP A 185 5.56 1.07 -14.22
N TRP A 186 5.38 1.91 -13.19
CA TRP A 186 5.85 1.59 -11.84
C TRP A 186 5.16 0.36 -11.26
N LEU A 187 3.85 0.20 -11.46
CA LEU A 187 3.12 -0.98 -11.02
C LEU A 187 3.56 -2.23 -11.80
N ASP A 188 3.84 -2.12 -13.09
CA ASP A 188 4.35 -3.23 -13.90
C ASP A 188 5.70 -3.77 -13.40
N ASP A 189 6.50 -2.95 -12.71
CA ASP A 189 7.75 -3.40 -12.10
C ASP A 189 7.54 -4.40 -10.95
N PHE A 190 6.33 -4.52 -10.40
CA PHE A 190 5.97 -5.59 -9.45
C PHE A 190 5.61 -6.91 -10.15
N GLY A 191 5.82 -7.00 -11.47
CA GLY A 191 5.51 -8.18 -12.28
C GLY A 191 4.00 -8.38 -12.51
N PRO A 192 3.55 -9.62 -12.80
CA PRO A 192 2.16 -9.91 -13.13
C PRO A 192 1.15 -9.48 -12.04
N ARG A 193 1.59 -9.44 -10.78
CA ARG A 193 0.75 -8.98 -9.67
C ARG A 193 0.46 -7.48 -9.81
N GLY A 194 1.47 -6.67 -10.05
CA GLY A 194 1.28 -5.22 -10.21
C GLY A 194 0.56 -4.87 -11.50
N HIS A 195 0.86 -5.57 -12.60
CA HIS A 195 0.15 -5.41 -13.88
C HIS A 195 -1.38 -5.52 -13.74
N ARG A 196 -1.86 -6.48 -12.95
CA ARG A 196 -3.30 -6.66 -12.67
C ARG A 196 -3.92 -5.49 -11.89
N LEU A 197 -3.12 -4.71 -11.17
CA LEU A 197 -3.58 -3.57 -10.37
C LEU A 197 -3.63 -2.28 -11.19
N VAL A 198 -2.89 -2.19 -12.30
CA VAL A 198 -2.85 -1.01 -13.19
C VAL A 198 -4.25 -0.46 -13.50
N PRO A 199 -5.22 -1.22 -14.04
CA PRO A 199 -6.53 -0.66 -14.38
C PRO A 199 -7.30 -0.14 -13.16
N LEU A 200 -7.13 -0.76 -12.00
CA LEU A 200 -7.81 -0.36 -10.75
C LEU A 200 -7.22 0.95 -10.21
N VAL A 201 -5.90 1.02 -10.13
CA VAL A 201 -5.18 2.18 -9.59
C VAL A 201 -5.27 3.36 -10.55
N VAL A 202 -4.88 3.17 -11.83
CA VAL A 202 -4.89 4.25 -12.83
C VAL A 202 -6.32 4.72 -13.10
N GLY A 203 -7.28 3.81 -13.23
CA GLY A 203 -8.68 4.19 -13.43
C GLY A 203 -9.24 5.02 -12.27
N SER A 204 -8.87 4.68 -11.04
CA SER A 204 -9.30 5.43 -9.85
C SER A 204 -8.57 6.77 -9.72
N LEU A 205 -7.29 6.85 -10.08
CA LEU A 205 -6.56 8.12 -10.14
C LEU A 205 -7.17 9.07 -11.18
N LEU A 206 -7.47 8.59 -12.39
CA LEU A 206 -8.16 9.38 -13.42
C LEU A 206 -9.53 9.84 -12.92
N GLY A 207 -10.29 8.96 -12.28
CA GLY A 207 -11.57 9.34 -11.65
C GLY A 207 -11.41 10.47 -10.65
N LEU A 208 -10.40 10.42 -9.78
CA LEU A 208 -10.11 11.48 -8.81
C LEU A 208 -9.65 12.78 -9.47
N MET A 209 -8.83 12.72 -10.52
CA MET A 209 -8.38 13.89 -11.28
C MET A 209 -9.56 14.62 -11.93
N TYR A 210 -10.42 13.89 -12.64
CA TYR A 210 -11.56 14.49 -13.34
C TYR A 210 -12.74 14.84 -12.43
N GLN A 211 -12.85 14.22 -11.25
CA GLN A 211 -13.73 14.71 -10.19
C GLN A 211 -13.26 16.05 -9.61
N GLY A 212 -11.95 16.33 -9.63
CA GLY A 212 -11.38 17.63 -9.22
C GLY A 212 -11.55 18.73 -10.29
N GLU A 213 -11.50 18.38 -11.57
CA GLU A 213 -11.77 19.30 -12.69
C GLU A 213 -13.27 19.50 -12.97
N SER A 214 -14.11 18.59 -12.47
CA SER A 214 -15.52 18.86 -12.27
C SER A 214 -15.62 19.86 -11.12
N ALA A 215 -15.29 21.12 -11.40
CA ALA A 215 -15.64 22.26 -10.57
C ALA A 215 -17.03 21.96 -10.03
N SER A 216 -17.15 21.88 -8.71
CA SER A 216 -18.44 21.81 -8.04
C SER A 216 -19.32 22.82 -8.72
N VAL A 217 -20.22 22.34 -9.57
CA VAL A 217 -21.22 23.21 -10.15
C VAL A 217 -21.89 23.78 -8.90
N PRO A 218 -21.88 25.11 -8.69
CA PRO A 218 -22.52 25.69 -7.50
C PRO A 218 -23.88 25.03 -7.33
N LEU A 219 -24.31 24.71 -6.11
CA LEU A 219 -25.59 24.00 -5.88
C LEU A 219 -26.76 24.65 -6.63
N GLU A 220 -26.66 25.96 -6.84
CA GLU A 220 -27.46 26.89 -7.65
C GLU A 220 -27.52 26.57 -9.17
N ARG A 221 -26.73 25.63 -9.66
CA ARG A 221 -26.59 25.26 -11.08
C ARG A 221 -26.54 23.74 -11.31
N GLN A 222 -26.46 22.95 -10.24
CA GLN A 222 -26.36 21.50 -10.33
C GLN A 222 -27.77 20.91 -10.49
N ALA A 223 -27.98 20.04 -11.48
CA ALA A 223 -29.22 19.27 -11.56
C ALA A 223 -29.30 18.27 -10.40
N TYR A 224 -30.46 18.16 -9.75
CA TYR A 224 -30.64 17.18 -8.68
C TYR A 224 -30.84 15.76 -9.24
N SER A 225 -30.48 14.76 -8.45
CA SER A 225 -30.98 13.38 -8.62
C SER A 225 -31.69 12.93 -7.35
N GLN A 226 -32.53 11.91 -7.46
CA GLN A 226 -33.22 11.34 -6.31
C GLN A 226 -32.23 10.76 -5.29
N GLU A 227 -31.12 10.18 -5.76
CA GLU A 227 -30.06 9.64 -4.92
C GLU A 227 -29.37 10.73 -4.10
N MET A 228 -29.05 11.88 -4.73
CA MET A 228 -28.45 13.02 -4.03
C MET A 228 -29.38 13.58 -2.95
N LEU A 229 -30.68 13.69 -3.24
CA LEU A 229 -31.65 14.16 -2.25
C LEU A 229 -31.79 13.18 -1.08
N ILE A 230 -31.79 11.86 -1.35
CA ILE A 230 -31.79 10.84 -0.28
C ILE A 230 -30.53 10.96 0.57
N GLU A 231 -29.36 11.13 -0.05
CA GLU A 231 -28.09 11.28 0.65
C GLU A 231 -28.10 12.50 1.58
N ILE A 232 -28.55 13.65 1.07
CA ILE A 232 -28.73 14.89 1.85
C ILE A 232 -29.64 14.64 3.06
N ILE A 233 -30.81 14.03 2.87
CA ILE A 233 -31.73 13.72 3.97
C ILE A 233 -31.08 12.78 5.00
N THR A 234 -30.37 11.75 4.54
CA THR A 234 -29.72 10.80 5.45
C THR A 234 -28.53 11.39 6.20
N SER A 235 -27.80 12.35 5.61
CA SER A 235 -26.72 13.09 6.26
C SER A 235 -27.20 13.95 7.42
N MET A 236 -28.47 14.38 7.39
CA MET A 236 -29.13 15.10 8.49
C MET A 236 -29.59 14.18 9.63
N GLY A 237 -29.32 12.86 9.55
CA GLY A 237 -29.61 11.88 10.60
C GLY A 237 -30.96 11.16 10.43
N TYR A 238 -31.66 11.37 9.32
CA TYR A 238 -32.90 10.64 9.03
C TYR A 238 -32.62 9.28 8.38
N GLY A 239 -33.38 8.25 8.74
CA GLY A 239 -33.25 6.92 8.13
C GLY A 239 -33.68 6.90 6.65
N ILE A 240 -33.09 6.01 5.85
CA ILE A 240 -33.36 5.86 4.40
C ILE A 240 -34.85 5.69 4.09
N ALA A 241 -35.58 4.93 4.91
CA ALA A 241 -37.02 4.74 4.73
C ALA A 241 -37.82 6.04 4.91
N ARG A 242 -37.35 6.95 5.76
CA ARG A 242 -37.94 8.28 5.93
C ARG A 242 -37.56 9.20 4.78
N ALA A 243 -36.30 9.17 4.35
CA ALA A 243 -35.82 9.94 3.20
C ALA A 243 -36.65 9.65 1.93
N ARG A 244 -36.95 8.38 1.65
CA ARG A 244 -37.79 7.99 0.51
C ARG A 244 -39.22 8.50 0.61
N ARG A 245 -39.87 8.38 1.78
CA ARG A 245 -41.24 8.89 1.98
C ARG A 245 -41.35 10.40 1.82
N VAL A 246 -40.38 11.15 2.35
CA VAL A 246 -40.30 12.60 2.18
C VAL A 246 -40.15 12.95 0.70
N LEU A 247 -39.31 12.22 -0.02
CA LEU A 247 -39.09 12.43 -1.45
C LEU A 247 -40.34 12.14 -2.29
N GLU A 248 -41.05 11.04 -2.02
CA GLU A 248 -42.32 10.69 -2.67
C GLU A 248 -43.38 11.78 -2.47
N ARG A 249 -43.41 12.42 -1.29
CA ARG A 249 -44.34 13.53 -1.01
C ARG A 249 -43.92 14.84 -1.67
N ALA A 250 -42.62 15.08 -1.79
CA ALA A 250 -42.07 16.26 -2.44
C ALA A 250 -42.10 16.17 -3.98
N GLU A 251 -42.22 14.96 -4.56
CA GLU A 251 -42.20 14.69 -6.00
C GLU A 251 -43.10 15.62 -6.83
N PRO A 252 -44.35 15.95 -6.43
CA PRO A 252 -45.20 16.86 -7.21
C PRO A 252 -44.66 18.30 -7.31
N GLU A 253 -43.82 18.71 -6.37
CA GLU A 253 -43.17 20.03 -6.34
C GLU A 253 -41.75 20.01 -6.92
N LEU A 254 -41.20 18.84 -7.25
CA LEU A 254 -39.87 18.69 -7.83
C LEU A 254 -39.94 18.81 -9.37
N GLY A 255 -39.59 19.98 -9.89
CA GLY A 255 -39.56 20.24 -11.33
C GLY A 255 -38.25 19.77 -11.99
N PRO A 256 -38.27 19.23 -13.22
CA PRO A 256 -37.09 18.66 -13.90
C PRO A 256 -36.00 19.69 -14.26
N GLN A 257 -36.30 20.98 -14.13
CA GLN A 257 -35.37 22.10 -14.38
C GLN A 257 -34.82 22.69 -13.07
N MET A 258 -35.22 22.16 -11.91
CA MET A 258 -34.76 22.66 -10.62
C MET A 258 -33.30 22.31 -10.39
N THR A 259 -32.64 23.23 -9.71
CA THR A 259 -31.29 23.03 -9.19
C THR A 259 -31.33 22.20 -7.91
N LEU A 260 -30.20 21.62 -7.52
CA LEU A 260 -30.07 20.82 -6.30
C LEU A 260 -30.40 21.66 -5.06
N GLU A 261 -30.06 22.94 -5.06
CA GLU A 261 -30.44 23.84 -3.97
C GLU A 261 -31.96 24.03 -3.88
N GLU A 262 -32.63 24.32 -5.00
CA GLU A 262 -34.10 24.49 -5.06
C GLU A 262 -34.81 23.22 -4.64
N ALA A 263 -34.39 22.07 -5.18
CA ALA A 263 -34.92 20.77 -4.83
C ALA A 263 -34.70 20.44 -3.34
N THR A 264 -33.54 20.79 -2.78
CA THR A 264 -33.25 20.61 -1.35
C THR A 264 -34.17 21.47 -0.48
N ARG A 265 -34.43 22.72 -0.86
CA ARG A 265 -35.38 23.59 -0.12
C ARG A 265 -36.80 23.02 -0.13
N VAL A 266 -37.26 22.49 -1.26
CA VAL A 266 -38.56 21.81 -1.36
C VAL A 266 -38.60 20.61 -0.41
N VAL A 267 -37.61 19.72 -0.48
CA VAL A 267 -37.54 18.54 0.38
C VAL A 267 -37.50 18.92 1.87
N LEU A 268 -36.74 19.94 2.26
CA LEU A 268 -36.65 20.41 3.64
C LEU A 268 -38.01 20.89 4.21
N LYS A 269 -38.84 21.54 3.37
CA LYS A 269 -40.21 21.92 3.75
C LYS A 269 -41.03 20.69 4.17
N TYR A 270 -40.98 19.62 3.39
CA TYR A 270 -41.68 18.37 3.68
C TYR A 270 -41.10 17.60 4.88
N ILE A 271 -39.82 17.74 5.19
CA ILE A 271 -39.23 17.22 6.43
C ILE A 271 -39.78 17.94 7.65
N SER A 272 -39.92 19.28 7.58
CA SER A 272 -40.42 20.09 8.68
C SER A 272 -41.92 19.91 8.95
N GLU A 273 -42.70 19.50 7.95
CA GLU A 273 -44.13 19.20 8.07
C GLU A 273 -44.42 17.78 8.63
N GLU A 274 -43.38 16.95 8.83
CA GLU A 274 -43.45 15.63 9.47
C GLU A 274 -43.08 15.64 10.98
N GLY A 275 -42.87 16.82 11.56
CA GLY A 275 -42.52 17.03 12.98
C GLY A 275 -43.72 16.99 13.91
#